data_AF-A0A838YEZ2-F1
#
_entry.id   AF-A0A838YEZ2-F1
#
_cell.length_a   1.000
_cell.length_b   1.000
_cell.length_c   1.000
_cell.angle_alpha   90.00
_cell.angle_beta   90.00
_cell.angle_gamma   90.00
#
_symmetry.space_group_name_H-M   'P 1'
#
loop_
_entity.id
_entity.type
_entity.pdbx_description
1 polymer ?
#
loop_
_entity_poly.entity_id
_entity_poly.type
_entity_poly.pdbx_seq_one_letter_code
_entity_poly.pdbx_strand_id
1 'polypeptide(L)'
;MNDKSVIIFTLILVMVITGSSLSSFALSGSSTEYGSLNIDKDIVSISEFESTIIQISGNVIDYHSGQKIILELIKPDNTSIEIKTQANNEGIFSIPLILDSNWLSGNYQLSGTFLNNEIGSASFLITSVPTTNIPIFANIGSLEIDNEEITLSGNKKSTVEINGNIKNYQKGDLISLKIIHPDGLITDVSITGKSTGDFKAHVSIEESWKSGTFSIIASYEGKDFGQVNFLLNKIQIPEFFKNVAYWWSDGLIGDSEFVDGVEFLINEKIIDFQTYLKVQQVVMKIPLQIGFVKIWVGGQMV
;
A
#
# COMPACT_ATOMS: atom_id res chain seq x y z
N MET A 1 50.83 7.78 44.44
CA MET A 1 51.17 8.79 43.42
C MET A 1 51.10 8.09 42.07
N ASN A 2 49.88 7.93 41.57
CA ASN A 2 49.23 8.81 40.58
C ASN A 2 49.93 8.69 39.23
N ASP A 3 49.46 7.79 38.37
CA ASP A 3 48.27 7.99 37.50
C ASP A 3 48.60 8.91 36.33
N LYS A 4 48.75 8.31 35.14
CA LYS A 4 48.56 8.95 33.84
C LYS A 4 47.97 7.95 32.84
N SER A 5 46.65 7.80 32.96
CA SER A 5 45.70 8.03 31.86
C SER A 5 45.70 7.06 30.69
N VAL A 6 44.72 6.16 30.77
CA VAL A 6 44.05 5.41 29.69
C VAL A 6 43.65 6.35 28.55
N ILE A 7 44.09 6.05 27.32
CA ILE A 7 43.63 6.74 26.10
C ILE A 7 42.34 6.07 25.64
N ILE A 8 41.21 6.72 25.91
CA ILE A 8 39.90 6.39 25.36
C ILE A 8 39.80 7.10 24.00
N PHE A 9 39.74 6.33 22.90
CA PHE A 9 39.39 6.87 21.58
C PHE A 9 37.86 7.02 21.50
N THR A 10 37.36 8.20 21.81
CA THR A 10 35.97 8.60 21.51
C THR A 10 35.95 9.16 20.10
N LEU A 11 35.39 8.42 19.14
CA LEU A 11 35.17 8.91 17.78
C LEU A 11 33.91 9.81 17.79
N ILE A 12 34.11 11.13 17.79
CA ILE A 12 33.05 12.12 17.59
C ILE A 12 32.89 12.33 16.09
N LEU A 13 31.79 11.83 15.50
CA LEU A 13 31.41 12.16 14.14
C LEU A 13 30.64 13.49 14.17
N VAL A 14 31.27 14.55 13.68
CA VAL A 14 30.64 15.86 13.48
C VAL A 14 29.75 15.80 12.24
N MET A 15 28.45 15.96 12.45
CA MET A 15 27.43 16.07 11.42
C MET A 15 27.48 17.48 10.81
N VAL A 16 27.95 17.60 9.57
CA VAL A 16 27.73 18.79 8.73
C VAL A 16 26.70 18.38 7.68
N ILE A 17 25.43 18.70 7.93
CA ILE A 17 24.36 18.60 6.93
C ILE A 17 24.12 20.01 6.38
N THR A 18 24.61 20.27 5.19
CA THR A 18 24.04 21.30 4.31
C THR A 18 22.99 20.63 3.45
N GLY A 19 21.76 21.13 3.54
CA GLY A 19 20.56 20.46 3.06
C GLY A 19 20.48 20.21 1.56
N SER A 20 20.04 19.00 1.24
CA SER A 20 19.00 18.71 0.24
C SER A 20 18.28 17.45 0.72
N SER A 21 16.95 17.48 0.68
CA SER A 21 16.05 16.50 1.29
C SER A 21 16.14 15.13 0.60
N LEU A 22 17.03 14.27 1.08
CA LEU A 22 16.88 12.83 0.93
C LEU A 22 15.82 12.38 1.93
N SER A 23 14.65 11.98 1.45
CA SER A 23 13.75 11.14 2.23
C SER A 23 14.48 9.83 2.51
N SER A 24 15.19 9.77 3.63
CA SER A 24 15.71 8.52 4.19
C SER A 24 14.51 7.78 4.77
N PHE A 25 13.78 7.08 3.89
CA PHE A 25 13.06 5.90 4.36
C PHE A 25 14.14 4.98 4.92
N ALA A 26 14.06 4.66 6.20
CA ALA A 26 15.00 3.74 6.82
C ALA A 26 14.93 2.43 6.03
N LEU A 27 16.02 2.07 5.36
CA LEU A 27 16.21 0.75 4.79
C LEU A 27 16.59 -0.16 5.96
N SER A 28 15.76 -1.14 6.32
CA SER A 28 16.23 -2.25 7.13
C SER A 28 17.14 -3.11 6.27
N GLY A 29 18.42 -3.11 6.60
CA GLY A 29 19.42 -3.78 5.81
C GLY A 29 20.82 -3.58 6.35
N SER A 30 21.71 -4.51 6.02
CA SER A 30 23.12 -4.42 6.29
C SER A 30 23.92 -4.69 5.03
N SER A 31 25.15 -4.21 5.03
CA SER A 31 26.14 -4.49 4.01
C SER A 31 27.37 -5.17 4.61
N THR A 32 28.10 -5.84 3.74
CA THR A 32 29.38 -6.47 4.01
C THR A 32 30.38 -6.03 2.93
N GLU A 33 31.60 -6.55 2.97
CA GLU A 33 32.55 -6.37 1.87
C GLU A 33 32.16 -7.13 0.58
N TYR A 34 31.17 -8.03 0.64
CA TYR A 34 30.72 -8.85 -0.48
C TYR A 34 29.41 -8.38 -1.11
N GLY A 35 28.71 -7.42 -0.49
CA GLY A 35 27.45 -6.90 -1.01
C GLY A 35 26.61 -6.15 0.00
N SER A 36 25.31 -6.06 -0.29
CA SER A 36 24.30 -5.57 0.63
C SER A 36 22.97 -6.30 0.45
N LEU A 37 22.14 -6.22 1.48
CA LEU A 37 20.78 -6.72 1.48
C LEU A 37 19.87 -5.72 2.21
N ASN A 38 18.74 -5.38 1.59
CA ASN A 38 17.79 -4.39 2.09
C ASN A 38 16.36 -4.86 1.87
N ILE A 39 15.46 -4.41 2.73
CA ILE A 39 14.01 -4.53 2.58
C ILE A 39 13.40 -3.12 2.57
N ASP A 40 12.38 -2.91 1.74
CA ASP A 40 11.72 -1.61 1.59
C ASP A 40 10.74 -1.25 2.72
N LYS A 41 10.37 -2.25 3.55
CA LYS A 41 9.41 -2.11 4.66
C LYS A 41 9.84 -2.90 5.90
N ASP A 42 10.09 -2.18 6.98
CA ASP A 42 10.49 -2.75 8.27
C ASP A 42 9.29 -3.32 9.07
N ILE A 43 8.09 -2.79 8.81
CA ILE A 43 6.83 -3.22 9.43
C ILE A 43 5.79 -3.41 8.33
N VAL A 44 5.12 -4.55 8.34
CA VAL A 44 4.12 -4.93 7.35
C VAL A 44 2.84 -5.36 8.04
N SER A 45 1.72 -4.75 7.66
CA SER A 45 0.39 -5.19 8.07
C SER A 45 -0.19 -6.10 6.99
N ILE A 46 -0.47 -7.36 7.33
CA ILE A 46 -1.13 -8.30 6.40
C ILE A 46 -2.64 -8.38 6.68
N SER A 47 -3.43 -8.42 5.60
CA SER A 47 -4.90 -8.51 5.59
C SER A 47 -5.34 -9.93 5.23
N GLU A 48 -6.52 -10.35 5.67
CA GLU A 48 -7.14 -11.61 5.23
C GLU A 48 -7.60 -11.58 3.76
N PHE A 49 -7.85 -10.38 3.24
CA PHE A 49 -8.51 -10.19 1.94
C PHE A 49 -7.55 -9.73 0.84
N GLU A 50 -6.36 -9.24 1.20
CA GLU A 50 -5.41 -8.66 0.26
C GLU A 50 -3.98 -9.10 0.56
N SER A 51 -3.25 -9.49 -0.49
CA SER A 51 -1.82 -9.74 -0.40
C SER A 51 -1.04 -8.43 -0.38
N THR A 52 -0.01 -8.36 0.44
CA THR A 52 0.94 -7.25 0.49
C THR A 52 2.26 -7.65 -0.17
N ILE A 53 2.83 -6.75 -0.97
CA ILE A 53 4.15 -6.97 -1.59
C ILE A 53 5.19 -6.14 -0.83
N ILE A 54 6.32 -6.77 -0.53
CA ILE A 54 7.55 -6.10 -0.10
C ILE A 54 8.66 -6.35 -1.13
N GLN A 55 9.59 -5.40 -1.26
CA GLN A 55 10.75 -5.53 -2.13
C GLN A 55 11.98 -5.92 -1.30
N ILE A 56 12.60 -7.02 -1.71
CA ILE A 56 13.91 -7.43 -1.24
C ILE A 56 14.91 -7.00 -2.31
N SER A 57 15.87 -6.17 -1.94
CA SER A 57 16.87 -5.64 -2.87
C SER A 57 18.27 -5.70 -2.29
N GLY A 58 19.26 -5.58 -3.15
CA GLY A 58 20.65 -5.58 -2.71
C GLY A 58 21.62 -5.54 -3.88
N ASN A 59 22.90 -5.60 -3.53
CA ASN A 59 23.97 -5.71 -4.50
C ASN A 59 24.95 -6.81 -4.10
N VAL A 60 25.66 -7.34 -5.07
CA VAL A 60 26.71 -8.33 -4.91
C VAL A 60 27.95 -7.83 -5.62
N ILE A 61 29.09 -7.91 -4.96
CA ILE A 61 30.38 -7.50 -5.51
C ILE A 61 30.96 -8.67 -6.33
N ASP A 62 31.64 -8.36 -7.44
CA ASP A 62 32.26 -9.33 -8.35
C ASP A 62 31.28 -10.36 -8.95
N TYR A 63 30.04 -9.93 -9.21
CA TYR A 63 29.01 -10.78 -9.78
C TYR A 63 29.24 -11.11 -11.28
N HIS A 64 29.02 -12.36 -11.65
CA HIS A 64 28.98 -12.83 -13.04
C HIS A 64 27.62 -13.45 -13.38
N SER A 65 27.16 -13.22 -14.61
CA SER A 65 25.86 -13.68 -15.09
C SER A 65 25.64 -15.18 -14.89
N GLY A 66 24.45 -15.54 -14.40
CA GLY A 66 24.05 -16.92 -14.12
C GLY A 66 24.43 -17.44 -12.73
N GLN A 67 25.20 -16.67 -11.94
CA GLN A 67 25.50 -17.05 -10.55
C GLN A 67 24.30 -16.80 -9.65
N LYS A 68 24.03 -17.75 -8.75
CA LYS A 68 22.88 -17.68 -7.85
C LYS A 68 23.24 -16.93 -6.57
N ILE A 69 22.32 -16.07 -6.15
CA ILE A 69 22.27 -15.47 -4.84
C ILE A 69 21.26 -16.28 -4.03
N ILE A 70 21.65 -16.69 -2.84
CA ILE A 70 20.82 -17.47 -1.93
C ILE A 70 20.38 -16.54 -0.80
N LEU A 71 19.09 -16.36 -0.65
CA LEU A 71 18.51 -15.65 0.48
C LEU A 71 17.82 -16.66 1.38
N GLU A 72 18.13 -16.66 2.66
CA GLU A 72 17.45 -17.46 3.66
C GLU A 72 16.54 -16.55 4.49
N LEU A 73 15.24 -16.85 4.47
CA LEU A 73 14.22 -16.15 5.24
C LEU A 73 13.80 -17.04 6.42
N ILE A 74 14.24 -16.67 7.61
CA ILE A 74 13.85 -17.31 8.88
C ILE A 74 12.55 -16.68 9.35
N LYS A 75 11.55 -17.53 9.61
CA LYS A 75 10.22 -17.17 10.08
C LYS A 75 10.16 -17.08 11.62
N PRO A 76 9.09 -16.49 12.18
CA PRO A 76 8.88 -16.41 13.63
C PRO A 76 8.84 -17.75 14.37
N ASP A 77 8.47 -18.83 13.68
CA ASP A 77 8.45 -20.20 14.22
C ASP A 77 9.81 -20.92 14.10
N ASN A 78 10.87 -20.19 13.73
CA ASN A 78 12.22 -20.68 13.44
C ASN A 78 12.33 -21.64 12.25
N THR A 79 11.28 -21.81 11.44
CA THR A 79 11.41 -22.46 10.13
C THR A 79 12.02 -21.49 9.12
N SER A 80 12.68 -22.00 8.08
CA SER A 80 13.27 -21.14 7.03
C SER A 80 12.77 -21.47 5.62
N ILE A 81 12.78 -20.45 4.76
CA ILE A 81 12.55 -20.56 3.32
C ILE A 81 13.83 -20.13 2.61
N GLU A 82 14.30 -20.95 1.67
CA GLU A 82 15.38 -20.59 0.76
C GLU A 82 14.80 -19.95 -0.51
N ILE A 83 15.23 -18.73 -0.82
CA ILE A 83 14.87 -17.99 -2.03
C ILE A 83 16.12 -17.88 -2.91
N LYS A 84 16.01 -18.31 -4.17
CA LYS A 84 17.10 -18.24 -5.15
C LYS A 84 16.83 -17.11 -6.12
N THR A 85 17.78 -16.18 -6.23
CA THR A 85 17.71 -15.08 -7.19
C THR A 85 19.03 -14.92 -7.95
N GLN A 86 19.04 -14.00 -8.90
CA GLN A 86 20.19 -13.60 -9.70
C GLN A 86 20.22 -12.08 -9.76
N ALA A 87 21.42 -11.51 -9.85
CA ALA A 87 21.59 -10.10 -10.12
C ALA A 87 21.71 -9.82 -11.63
N ASN A 88 21.56 -8.54 -11.98
CA ASN A 88 21.92 -8.03 -13.30
C ASN A 88 23.44 -7.99 -13.49
N ASN A 89 23.91 -7.50 -14.65
CA ASN A 89 25.35 -7.42 -14.95
C ASN A 89 26.13 -6.43 -14.05
N GLU A 90 25.44 -5.60 -13.29
CA GLU A 90 26.02 -4.66 -12.31
C GLU A 90 26.01 -5.23 -10.88
N GLY A 91 25.57 -6.49 -10.71
CA GLY A 91 25.49 -7.13 -9.40
C GLY A 91 24.28 -6.71 -8.57
N ILE A 92 23.33 -5.96 -9.14
CA ILE A 92 22.12 -5.48 -8.45
C ILE A 92 20.98 -6.49 -8.62
N PHE A 93 20.26 -6.80 -7.54
CA PHE A 93 19.04 -7.60 -7.56
C PHE A 93 17.90 -6.88 -6.83
N SER A 94 16.67 -7.13 -7.30
CA SER A 94 15.43 -6.71 -6.64
C SER A 94 14.33 -7.72 -6.95
N ILE A 95 13.70 -8.30 -5.93
CA ILE A 95 12.64 -9.28 -6.07
C ILE A 95 11.45 -8.95 -5.17
N PRO A 96 10.20 -9.18 -5.64
CA PRO A 96 9.04 -9.07 -4.78
C PRO A 96 8.92 -10.30 -3.87
N LEU A 97 8.63 -10.08 -2.59
CA LEU A 97 8.09 -11.08 -1.68
C LEU A 97 6.61 -10.77 -1.43
N ILE A 98 5.76 -11.73 -1.80
CA ILE A 98 4.30 -11.62 -1.66
C ILE A 98 3.90 -12.24 -0.32
N LEU A 99 3.29 -11.43 0.54
CA LEU A 99 2.80 -11.81 1.84
C LEU A 99 1.27 -11.87 1.80
N ASP A 100 0.71 -12.99 2.25
CA ASP A 100 -0.73 -13.22 2.36
C ASP A 100 -1.11 -13.67 3.77
N SER A 101 -2.38 -13.99 3.98
CA SER A 101 -2.93 -14.38 5.28
C SER A 101 -2.38 -15.68 5.86
N ASN A 102 -1.63 -16.48 5.10
CA ASN A 102 -0.97 -17.68 5.60
C ASN A 102 0.37 -17.40 6.29
N TRP A 103 0.88 -16.16 6.21
CA TRP A 103 2.11 -15.76 6.88
C TRP A 103 1.86 -15.49 8.36
N LEU A 104 2.74 -16.01 9.22
CA LEU A 104 2.64 -15.81 10.67
C LEU A 104 2.96 -14.36 11.03
N SER A 105 2.27 -13.82 12.03
CA SER A 105 2.72 -12.56 12.64
C SER A 105 3.99 -12.81 13.45
N GLY A 106 4.88 -11.81 13.47
CA GLY A 106 6.15 -11.86 14.19
C GLY A 106 7.32 -11.36 13.37
N ASN A 107 8.51 -11.48 13.96
CA ASN A 107 9.76 -11.03 13.36
C ASN A 107 10.29 -12.05 12.35
N TYR A 108 10.60 -11.57 11.16
CA TYR A 108 11.28 -12.31 10.11
C TYR A 108 12.69 -11.80 9.96
N GLN A 109 13.63 -12.72 9.76
CA GLN A 109 15.04 -12.42 9.53
C GLN A 109 15.43 -12.93 8.16
N LEU A 110 16.09 -12.10 7.38
CA LEU A 110 16.56 -12.42 6.04
C LEU A 110 18.08 -12.30 6.03
N SER A 111 18.77 -13.32 5.56
CA SER A 111 20.23 -13.29 5.32
C SER A 111 20.54 -13.66 3.88
N GLY A 112 21.43 -12.91 3.25
CA GLY A 112 21.88 -13.15 1.89
C GLY A 112 23.26 -13.78 1.87
N THR A 113 23.44 -14.77 1.00
CA THR A 113 24.75 -15.34 0.70
C THR A 113 25.00 -15.42 -0.80
N PHE A 114 26.26 -15.19 -1.18
CA PHE A 114 26.75 -15.32 -2.53
C PHE A 114 28.10 -16.03 -2.51
N LEU A 115 28.21 -17.16 -3.22
CA LEU A 115 29.41 -18.01 -3.24
C LEU A 115 29.94 -18.37 -1.82
N ASN A 116 29.03 -18.63 -0.89
CA ASN A 116 29.28 -18.90 0.54
C ASN A 116 29.76 -17.71 1.37
N ASN A 117 29.78 -16.50 0.83
CA ASN A 117 30.04 -15.27 1.59
C ASN A 117 28.71 -14.60 1.94
N GLU A 118 28.60 -14.09 3.16
CA GLU A 118 27.47 -13.26 3.57
C GLU A 118 27.53 -11.92 2.82
N ILE A 119 26.42 -11.52 2.18
CA ILE A 119 26.30 -10.22 1.51
C ILE A 119 25.60 -9.19 2.38
N GLY A 120 24.78 -9.63 3.34
CA GLY A 120 24.06 -8.76 4.26
C GLY A 120 22.87 -9.47 4.89
N SER A 121 22.21 -8.75 5.79
CA SER A 121 21.04 -9.20 6.53
C SER A 121 19.99 -8.09 6.60
N ALA A 122 18.73 -8.46 6.69
CA ALA A 122 17.62 -7.54 6.91
C ALA A 122 16.58 -8.20 7.82
N SER A 123 15.68 -7.41 8.39
CA SER A 123 14.59 -7.93 9.21
C SER A 123 13.35 -7.09 9.03
N PHE A 124 12.19 -7.73 9.05
CA PHE A 124 10.90 -7.05 9.04
C PHE A 124 9.95 -7.72 10.03
N LEU A 125 9.03 -6.93 10.55
CA LEU A 125 7.97 -7.38 11.44
C LEU A 125 6.67 -7.50 10.64
N ILE A 126 6.10 -8.71 10.58
CA ILE A 126 4.70 -8.86 10.18
C ILE A 126 3.85 -8.62 11.41
N THR A 127 3.05 -7.57 11.37
CA THR A 127 1.91 -7.41 12.27
C THR A 127 0.67 -7.98 11.58
N SER A 128 -0.07 -8.81 12.28
CA SER A 128 -1.46 -9.00 11.90
C SER A 128 -2.15 -7.64 12.04
N VAL A 129 -2.92 -7.21 11.03
CA VAL A 129 -4.04 -6.32 11.35
C VAL A 129 -4.80 -7.04 12.46
N PRO A 130 -5.13 -6.41 13.61
CA PRO A 130 -5.86 -7.09 14.65
C PRO A 130 -7.00 -7.84 13.97
N THR A 131 -7.00 -9.17 14.11
CA THR A 131 -8.25 -9.91 13.95
C THR A 131 -9.15 -9.20 14.95
N THR A 132 -9.99 -8.29 14.44
CA THR A 132 -11.16 -7.88 15.17
C THR A 132 -11.71 -9.18 15.70
N ASN A 133 -11.99 -9.28 17.01
CA ASN A 133 -12.84 -10.36 17.52
C ASN A 133 -13.87 -10.61 16.43
N ILE A 134 -13.75 -11.71 15.64
CA ILE A 134 -14.52 -11.82 14.40
C ILE A 134 -15.94 -11.67 14.90
N PRO A 135 -16.65 -10.59 14.54
CA PRO A 135 -17.92 -10.35 15.18
C PRO A 135 -18.74 -11.60 14.89
N ILE A 136 -19.20 -12.27 15.95
CA ILE A 136 -20.03 -13.44 15.76
C ILE A 136 -21.33 -12.89 15.22
N PHE A 137 -21.44 -12.86 13.90
CA PHE A 137 -22.60 -12.31 13.24
C PHE A 137 -23.76 -13.25 13.50
N ALA A 138 -24.76 -12.73 14.20
CA ALA A 138 -26.03 -13.40 14.33
C ALA A 138 -26.61 -13.60 12.93
N ASN A 139 -27.08 -14.80 12.61
CA ASN A 139 -27.73 -15.11 11.33
C ASN A 139 -29.18 -14.56 11.29
N ILE A 140 -29.33 -13.28 11.61
CA ILE A 140 -30.59 -12.54 11.74
C ILE A 140 -30.78 -11.54 10.62
N GLY A 141 -29.85 -11.42 9.68
CA GLY A 141 -29.97 -10.51 8.56
C GLY A 141 -28.90 -10.68 7.50
N SER A 142 -28.92 -9.77 6.53
CA SER A 142 -27.92 -9.59 5.49
C SER A 142 -27.51 -8.13 5.39
N LEU A 143 -26.30 -7.89 4.90
CA LEU A 143 -25.75 -6.56 4.67
C LEU A 143 -24.97 -6.59 3.35
N GLU A 144 -25.25 -5.62 2.49
CA GLU A 144 -24.64 -5.44 1.18
C GLU A 144 -24.32 -3.96 0.99
N ILE A 145 -23.29 -3.69 0.18
CA ILE A 145 -22.85 -2.35 -0.17
C ILE A 145 -22.90 -2.19 -1.69
N ASP A 146 -23.30 -1.01 -2.15
CA ASP A 146 -23.44 -0.76 -3.59
C ASP A 146 -22.09 -0.61 -4.31
N ASN A 147 -21.11 0.00 -3.67
CA ASN A 147 -19.78 0.25 -4.20
C ASN A 147 -18.70 -0.07 -3.17
N GLU A 148 -17.82 -1.00 -3.52
CA GLU A 148 -16.67 -1.41 -2.68
C GLU A 148 -15.47 -0.48 -2.85
N GLU A 149 -15.47 0.40 -3.86
CA GLU A 149 -14.43 1.40 -4.09
C GLU A 149 -15.06 2.76 -4.45
N ILE A 150 -14.62 3.81 -3.78
CA ILE A 150 -15.02 5.18 -4.07
C ILE A 150 -13.78 6.04 -4.30
N THR A 151 -13.80 6.75 -5.42
CA THR A 151 -12.73 7.66 -5.81
C THR A 151 -13.23 9.10 -5.75
N LEU A 152 -12.71 9.86 -4.79
CA LEU A 152 -12.95 11.30 -4.71
C LEU A 152 -12.02 12.03 -5.70
N SER A 153 -12.64 12.74 -6.65
CA SER A 153 -11.97 13.66 -7.57
C SER A 153 -12.59 15.04 -7.41
N GLY A 154 -11.92 15.93 -6.66
CA GLY A 154 -12.37 17.30 -6.38
C GLY A 154 -13.56 17.40 -5.40
N ASN A 155 -14.31 18.51 -5.45
CA ASN A 155 -15.37 18.88 -4.49
C ASN A 155 -16.71 18.11 -4.65
N LYS A 156 -16.69 16.92 -5.25
CA LYS A 156 -17.92 16.16 -5.49
C LYS A 156 -18.31 15.39 -4.23
N LYS A 157 -19.46 15.72 -3.64
CA LYS A 157 -20.05 14.92 -2.57
C LYS A 157 -20.28 13.50 -3.08
N SER A 158 -19.71 12.52 -2.39
CA SER A 158 -19.86 11.10 -2.71
C SER A 158 -20.56 10.40 -1.55
N THR A 159 -21.40 9.43 -1.86
CA THR A 159 -22.16 8.66 -0.87
C THR A 159 -21.96 7.17 -1.12
N VAL A 160 -21.87 6.39 -0.05
CA VAL A 160 -21.99 4.93 -0.08
C VAL A 160 -23.43 4.56 0.24
N GLU A 161 -24.04 3.65 -0.53
CA GLU A 161 -25.33 3.06 -0.17
C GLU A 161 -25.12 1.69 0.49
N ILE A 162 -25.69 1.52 1.68
CA ILE A 162 -25.74 0.24 2.38
C ILE A 162 -27.16 -0.27 2.37
N ASN A 163 -27.34 -1.51 1.93
CA ASN A 163 -28.60 -2.21 1.88
C ASN A 163 -28.55 -3.43 2.79
N GLY A 164 -29.71 -3.84 3.30
CA GLY A 164 -29.78 -5.07 4.07
C GLY A 164 -31.21 -5.44 4.41
N ASN A 165 -31.35 -6.64 4.97
CA ASN A 165 -32.60 -7.16 5.49
C ASN A 165 -32.38 -7.75 6.89
N ILE A 166 -33.33 -7.57 7.79
CA ILE A 166 -33.31 -8.18 9.12
C ILE A 166 -34.57 -9.05 9.30
N LYS A 167 -34.35 -10.32 9.65
CA LYS A 167 -35.42 -11.28 9.97
C LYS A 167 -36.16 -10.81 11.24
N ASN A 168 -37.50 -10.83 11.19
CA ASN A 168 -38.39 -10.47 12.30
C ASN A 168 -38.23 -9.04 12.84
N TYR A 169 -37.69 -8.12 12.04
CA TYR A 169 -37.57 -6.71 12.42
C TYR A 169 -38.93 -6.06 12.74
N GLN A 170 -38.99 -5.29 13.82
CA GLN A 170 -40.18 -4.51 14.17
C GLN A 170 -40.06 -3.09 13.63
N LYS A 171 -41.09 -2.65 12.90
CA LYS A 171 -41.12 -1.32 12.29
C LYS A 171 -40.99 -0.22 13.35
N GLY A 172 -39.95 0.59 13.22
CA GLY A 172 -39.67 1.71 14.11
C GLY A 172 -38.48 1.45 15.03
N ASP A 173 -38.01 0.20 15.11
CA ASP A 173 -36.81 -0.12 15.86
C ASP A 173 -35.56 0.45 15.18
N LEU A 174 -34.57 0.79 16.00
CA LEU A 174 -33.31 1.32 15.52
C LEU A 174 -32.37 0.20 15.08
N ILE A 175 -31.77 0.41 13.92
CA ILE A 175 -30.66 -0.39 13.38
C ILE A 175 -29.41 0.47 13.51
N SER A 176 -28.38 -0.07 14.15
CA SER A 176 -27.11 0.62 14.36
C SER A 176 -26.12 0.21 13.27
N LEU A 177 -25.46 1.20 12.67
CA LEU A 177 -24.35 1.02 11.74
C LEU A 177 -23.12 1.69 12.35
N LYS A 178 -22.12 0.88 12.69
CA LYS A 178 -20.82 1.34 13.19
C LYS A 178 -19.83 1.40 12.04
N ILE A 179 -19.37 2.60 11.73
CA ILE A 179 -18.39 2.87 10.68
C ILE A 179 -17.03 3.02 11.35
N ILE A 180 -16.09 2.16 10.99
CA ILE A 180 -14.70 2.19 11.45
C ILE A 180 -13.86 2.76 10.31
N HIS A 181 -13.21 3.88 10.58
CA HIS A 181 -12.34 4.59 9.64
C HIS A 181 -10.96 3.92 9.57
N PRO A 182 -10.17 4.18 8.50
CA PRO A 182 -8.82 3.62 8.35
C PRO A 182 -7.85 4.01 9.48
N ASP A 183 -8.08 5.15 10.12
CA ASP A 183 -7.29 5.65 11.24
C ASP A 183 -7.83 5.22 12.62
N GLY A 184 -8.83 4.33 12.64
CA GLY A 184 -9.44 3.81 13.86
C GLY A 184 -10.52 4.69 14.47
N LEU A 185 -10.84 5.86 13.88
CA LEU A 185 -12.00 6.64 14.29
C LEU A 185 -13.28 5.83 14.10
N ILE A 186 -14.21 5.94 15.04
CA ILE A 186 -15.50 5.24 14.99
C ILE A 186 -16.63 6.27 14.85
N THR A 187 -17.55 6.04 13.93
CA THR A 187 -18.76 6.83 13.71
C THR A 187 -19.98 5.93 13.76
N ASP A 188 -20.97 6.25 14.58
CA ASP A 188 -22.21 5.49 14.67
C ASP A 188 -23.34 6.20 13.94
N VAL A 189 -24.10 5.44 13.16
CA VAL A 189 -25.30 5.90 12.44
C VAL A 189 -26.48 5.03 12.89
N SER A 190 -27.62 5.65 13.19
CA SER A 190 -28.85 4.93 13.50
C SER A 190 -29.90 5.18 12.43
N ILE A 191 -30.48 4.11 11.92
CA ILE A 191 -31.53 4.15 10.89
C ILE A 191 -32.73 3.30 11.31
N THR A 192 -33.80 3.38 10.53
CA THR A 192 -34.95 2.48 10.66
C THR A 192 -35.19 1.75 9.34
N GLY A 193 -35.65 0.51 9.41
CA GLY A 193 -36.08 -0.29 8.28
C GLY A 193 -37.59 -0.23 8.02
N LYS A 194 -38.00 -0.87 6.93
CA LYS A 194 -39.41 -1.12 6.56
C LYS A 194 -39.96 -2.28 7.38
N SER A 195 -41.29 -2.44 7.39
CA SER A 195 -41.95 -3.58 8.05
C SER A 195 -41.58 -4.95 7.45
N THR A 196 -40.97 -4.99 6.27
CA THR A 196 -40.42 -6.20 5.65
C THR A 196 -39.05 -6.59 6.19
N GLY A 197 -38.44 -5.74 7.02
CA GLY A 197 -37.06 -5.86 7.50
C GLY A 197 -36.02 -5.23 6.59
N ASP A 198 -36.40 -4.79 5.38
CA ASP A 198 -35.48 -4.13 4.46
C ASP A 198 -35.12 -2.74 4.96
N PHE A 199 -33.84 -2.39 4.87
CA PHE A 199 -33.35 -1.06 5.18
C PHE A 199 -32.36 -0.57 4.13
N LYS A 200 -32.19 0.75 4.10
CA LYS A 200 -31.23 1.44 3.23
C LYS A 200 -30.61 2.59 4.01
N ALA A 201 -29.30 2.71 3.97
CA ALA A 201 -28.53 3.80 4.54
C ALA A 201 -27.73 4.50 3.45
N HIS A 202 -27.58 5.82 3.57
CA HIS A 202 -26.66 6.60 2.75
C HIS A 202 -25.59 7.19 3.66
N VAL A 203 -24.34 6.79 3.47
CA VAL A 203 -23.20 7.34 4.20
C VAL A 203 -22.54 8.40 3.32
N SER A 204 -22.68 9.66 3.73
CA SER A 204 -22.02 10.79 3.08
C SER A 204 -20.54 10.80 3.43
N ILE A 205 -19.69 10.79 2.40
CA ILE A 205 -18.25 10.89 2.57
C ILE A 205 -17.87 12.36 2.73
N GLU A 206 -17.23 12.67 3.85
CA GLU A 206 -16.75 14.02 4.14
C GLU A 206 -15.35 14.25 3.57
N GLU A 207 -15.07 15.49 3.18
CA GLU A 207 -13.77 15.88 2.64
C GLU A 207 -12.63 15.65 3.67
N SER A 208 -12.94 15.67 4.96
CA SER A 208 -11.95 15.43 6.02
C SER A 208 -11.55 13.97 6.19
N TRP A 209 -12.31 13.00 5.65
CA TRP A 209 -12.06 11.57 5.86
C TRP A 209 -10.77 11.13 5.19
N LYS A 210 -9.91 10.38 5.89
CA LYS A 210 -8.67 9.88 5.28
C LYS A 210 -8.96 8.80 4.24
N SER A 211 -8.12 8.72 3.21
CA SER A 211 -8.15 7.58 2.29
C SER A 211 -7.78 6.29 3.02
N GLY A 212 -8.25 5.17 2.49
CA GLY A 212 -8.05 3.83 3.05
C GLY A 212 -9.35 3.03 3.17
N THR A 213 -9.25 1.87 3.80
CA THR A 213 -10.38 0.93 3.94
C THR A 213 -11.24 1.26 5.15
N PHE A 214 -12.54 1.42 4.92
CA PHE A 214 -13.57 1.59 5.91
C PHE A 214 -14.31 0.28 6.13
N SER A 215 -14.69 0.00 7.37
CA SER A 215 -15.54 -1.15 7.71
C SER A 215 -16.85 -0.67 8.32
N ILE A 216 -17.98 -1.22 7.85
CA ILE A 216 -19.31 -0.92 8.39
C ILE A 216 -19.88 -2.19 8.99
N ILE A 217 -20.17 -2.16 10.28
CA ILE A 217 -20.82 -3.26 11.01
C ILE A 217 -22.25 -2.88 11.31
N ALA A 218 -23.20 -3.75 10.95
CA ALA A 218 -24.61 -3.57 11.26
C ALA A 218 -25.02 -4.39 12.49
N SER A 219 -25.77 -3.74 13.39
CA SER A 219 -26.25 -4.33 14.64
C SER A 219 -27.73 -4.06 14.87
N TYR A 220 -28.45 -5.04 15.39
CA TYR A 220 -29.86 -4.94 15.77
C TYR A 220 -30.08 -5.62 17.12
N GLU A 221 -30.77 -4.96 18.05
CA GLU A 221 -30.95 -5.42 19.45
C GLU A 221 -29.63 -5.81 20.15
N GLY A 222 -28.55 -5.08 19.85
CA GLY A 222 -27.22 -5.34 20.42
C GLY A 222 -26.49 -6.56 19.84
N LYS A 223 -27.00 -7.15 18.75
CA LYS A 223 -26.34 -8.24 18.04
C LYS A 223 -25.84 -7.76 16.68
N ASP A 224 -24.56 -7.94 16.42
CA ASP A 224 -23.98 -7.71 15.10
C ASP A 224 -24.48 -8.82 14.15
N PHE A 225 -24.81 -8.48 12.90
CA PHE A 225 -25.37 -9.45 11.94
C PHE A 225 -24.81 -9.34 10.52
N GLY A 226 -24.00 -8.32 10.24
CA GLY A 226 -23.31 -8.21 8.96
C GLY A 226 -22.19 -7.17 9.00
N GLN A 227 -21.23 -7.34 8.10
CA GLN A 227 -20.15 -6.39 7.87
C GLN A 227 -19.89 -6.25 6.38
N VAL A 228 -19.66 -5.02 5.94
CA VAL A 228 -19.21 -4.68 4.59
C VAL A 228 -18.01 -3.75 4.70
N ASN A 229 -17.19 -3.70 3.66
CA ASN A 229 -16.05 -2.79 3.58
C ASN A 229 -16.12 -1.96 2.29
N PHE A 230 -15.55 -0.76 2.32
CA PHE A 230 -15.27 -0.01 1.10
C PHE A 230 -13.92 0.70 1.19
N LEU A 231 -13.27 0.85 0.06
CA LEU A 231 -12.02 1.60 -0.10
C LEU A 231 -12.33 3.03 -0.52
N LEU A 232 -11.85 4.00 0.24
CA LEU A 232 -11.86 5.41 -0.15
C LEU A 232 -10.51 5.81 -0.73
N ASN A 233 -10.50 6.10 -2.03
CA ASN A 233 -9.35 6.66 -2.74
C ASN A 233 -9.55 8.16 -2.93
N LYS A 234 -8.53 8.94 -2.58
CA LYS A 234 -8.51 10.38 -2.83
C LYS A 234 -7.49 10.67 -3.91
N ILE A 235 -7.98 11.01 -5.11
CA ILE A 235 -7.12 11.54 -6.15
C ILE A 235 -7.07 13.05 -5.95
N GLN A 236 -5.96 13.53 -5.41
CA GLN A 236 -5.69 14.96 -5.36
C GLN A 236 -5.08 15.43 -6.68
N ILE A 237 -5.89 15.49 -7.75
CA ILE A 237 -5.46 16.22 -8.95
C ILE A 237 -5.46 17.71 -8.58
N PRO A 238 -4.33 18.42 -8.67
CA PRO A 238 -4.29 19.84 -8.35
C PRO A 238 -5.21 20.64 -9.26
N GLU A 239 -5.84 21.68 -8.72
CA GLU A 239 -6.75 22.54 -9.49
C GLU A 239 -6.05 23.16 -10.71
N PHE A 240 -4.76 23.49 -10.58
CA PHE A 240 -3.98 24.03 -11.71
C PHE A 240 -3.88 23.04 -12.88
N PHE A 241 -3.93 21.73 -12.60
CA PHE A 241 -3.80 20.70 -13.63
C PHE A 241 -5.06 20.57 -14.50
N LYS A 242 -6.22 21.03 -14.01
CA LYS A 242 -7.42 21.17 -14.85
C LYS A 242 -7.19 22.15 -16.00
N ASN A 243 -6.40 23.20 -15.78
CA ASN A 243 -6.06 24.17 -16.82
C ASN A 243 -5.13 23.53 -17.87
N VAL A 244 -4.19 22.69 -17.43
CA VAL A 244 -3.31 21.92 -18.33
C VAL A 244 -4.13 20.97 -19.21
N ALA A 245 -5.08 20.24 -18.62
CA ALA A 245 -6.00 19.37 -19.36
C ALA A 245 -6.92 20.15 -20.32
N TYR A 246 -7.40 21.32 -19.91
CA TYR A 246 -8.19 22.22 -20.76
C TYR A 246 -7.37 22.71 -21.96
N TRP A 247 -6.14 23.17 -21.75
CA TRP A 247 -5.25 23.60 -22.83
C TRP A 247 -4.90 22.48 -23.80
N TRP A 248 -4.72 21.26 -23.29
CA TRP A 248 -4.52 20.09 -24.15
C TRP A 248 -5.77 19.78 -24.99
N SER A 249 -6.95 19.80 -24.36
CA SER A 249 -8.22 19.57 -25.07
C SER A 249 -8.54 20.63 -26.13
N ASP A 250 -8.11 21.88 -25.93
CA ASP A 250 -8.26 22.97 -26.90
C ASP A 250 -7.10 23.00 -27.94
N GLY A 251 -6.16 22.05 -27.88
CA GLY A 251 -5.00 21.96 -28.78
C GLY A 251 -3.95 23.06 -28.58
N LEU A 252 -3.99 23.76 -27.44
CA LEU A 252 -3.03 24.82 -27.09
C LEU A 252 -1.70 24.25 -26.58
N ILE A 253 -1.70 23.01 -26.07
CA ILE A 253 -0.49 22.24 -25.79
C ILE A 253 -0.58 20.87 -26.47
N GLY A 254 0.56 20.32 -26.88
CA GLY A 254 0.65 19.02 -27.54
C GLY A 254 0.56 17.85 -26.56
N ASP A 255 0.46 16.64 -27.12
CA ASP A 255 0.39 15.41 -26.34
C ASP A 255 1.63 15.22 -25.45
N SER A 256 2.82 15.63 -25.92
CA SER A 256 4.06 15.48 -25.13
C SER A 256 4.06 16.37 -23.89
N GLU A 257 3.61 17.61 -24.03
CA GLU A 257 3.55 18.60 -22.95
C GLU A 257 2.48 18.22 -21.92
N PHE A 258 1.39 17.60 -22.37
CA PHE A 258 0.38 17.04 -21.48
C PHE A 258 0.91 15.82 -20.71
N VAL A 259 1.61 14.90 -21.39
CA VAL A 259 2.24 13.72 -20.77
C VAL A 259 3.28 14.13 -19.73
N ASP A 260 4.13 15.11 -20.04
CA ASP A 260 5.13 15.67 -19.11
C ASP A 260 4.46 16.24 -17.85
N GLY A 261 3.31 16.89 -18.01
CA GLY A 261 2.51 17.38 -16.90
C GLY A 261 1.98 16.26 -16.01
N VAL A 262 1.52 15.15 -16.60
CA VAL A 262 1.06 13.99 -15.83
C VAL A 262 2.24 13.30 -15.13
N GLU A 263 3.38 13.17 -15.81
CA GLU A 263 4.61 12.62 -15.25
C GLU A 263 5.10 13.44 -14.06
N PHE A 264 5.02 14.77 -14.14
CA PHE A 264 5.31 15.66 -13.01
C PHE A 264 4.41 15.36 -11.80
N LEU A 265 3.10 15.17 -11.98
CA LEU A 265 2.20 14.84 -10.87
C LEU A 265 2.53 13.50 -10.20
N ILE A 266 3.01 12.52 -10.97
CA ILE A 266 3.43 11.21 -10.46
C ILE A 266 4.76 11.33 -9.71
N ASN A 267 5.73 12.03 -10.29
CA ASN A 267 7.07 12.22 -9.71
C ASN A 267 7.02 12.98 -8.40
N GLU A 268 6.17 14.01 -8.32
CA GLU A 268 5.93 14.77 -7.08
C GLU A 268 4.99 14.06 -6.10
N LYS A 269 4.56 12.82 -6.41
CA LYS A 269 3.63 12.00 -5.61
C LYS A 269 2.30 12.69 -5.31
N ILE A 270 1.91 13.62 -6.17
CA ILE A 270 0.64 14.34 -6.07
C ILE A 270 -0.52 13.42 -6.48
N ILE A 271 -0.29 12.56 -7.47
CA ILE A 271 -1.13 11.39 -7.76
C ILE A 271 -0.31 10.12 -7.57
N ASP A 272 -0.94 9.06 -7.06
CA ASP A 272 -0.26 7.78 -6.89
C ASP A 272 -0.19 6.99 -8.23
N PHE A 273 0.78 6.10 -8.35
CA PHE A 273 1.00 5.31 -9.57
C PHE A 273 -0.12 4.28 -9.86
N GLN A 274 -0.79 3.73 -8.84
CA GLN A 274 -1.99 2.91 -9.02
C GLN A 274 -3.16 3.72 -9.59
N THR A 275 -3.32 4.96 -9.14
CA THR A 275 -4.29 5.90 -9.73
C THR A 275 -3.97 6.19 -11.20
N TYR A 276 -2.69 6.39 -11.55
CA TYR A 276 -2.26 6.55 -12.94
C TYR A 276 -2.62 5.34 -13.81
N LEU A 277 -2.35 4.11 -13.35
CA LEU A 277 -2.69 2.88 -14.07
C LEU A 277 -4.21 2.71 -14.27
N LYS A 278 -5.03 3.15 -13.32
CA LYS A 278 -6.51 3.14 -13.44
C LYS A 278 -7.02 4.19 -14.44
N VAL A 279 -6.48 5.40 -14.45
CA VAL A 279 -6.81 6.44 -15.45
C VAL A 279 -6.48 5.95 -16.86
N GLN A 280 -5.31 5.31 -17.03
CA GLN A 280 -4.88 4.69 -18.27
C GLN A 280 -5.89 3.61 -18.75
N GLN A 281 -6.42 2.77 -17.86
CA GLN A 281 -7.42 1.74 -18.21
C GLN A 281 -8.80 2.30 -18.60
N VAL A 282 -9.20 3.45 -18.07
CA VAL A 282 -10.48 4.12 -18.41
C VAL A 282 -10.37 4.90 -19.72
N VAL A 283 -9.25 5.58 -19.96
CA VAL A 283 -8.99 6.38 -21.17
C VAL A 283 -8.71 5.48 -22.39
N MET A 284 -8.10 4.31 -22.20
CA MET A 284 -7.77 3.36 -23.29
C MET A 284 -8.92 2.44 -23.74
N LYS A 285 -10.17 2.65 -23.30
CA LYS A 285 -11.35 1.96 -23.88
C LYS A 285 -11.83 2.55 -25.21
N ILE A 286 -11.22 3.64 -25.67
CA ILE A 286 -11.38 4.13 -27.05
C ILE A 286 -10.30 3.43 -27.90
N PRO A 287 -10.67 2.71 -28.97
CA PRO A 287 -9.70 1.95 -29.75
C PRO A 287 -8.79 2.91 -30.51
N LEU A 288 -7.57 3.12 -30.01
CA LEU A 288 -6.49 3.73 -30.80
C LEU A 288 -5.91 2.66 -31.72
N GLN A 289 -6.24 2.75 -33.01
CA GLN A 289 -5.40 2.14 -34.03
C GLN A 289 -4.06 2.89 -34.08
N ILE A 290 -2.98 2.12 -34.26
CA ILE A 290 -1.60 2.54 -34.62
C ILE A 290 -0.86 3.24 -33.45
N GLY A 291 0.36 2.91 -33.00
CA GLY A 291 1.41 1.99 -33.41
C GLY A 291 2.73 2.44 -32.72
N PHE A 292 3.51 1.47 -32.21
CA PHE A 292 4.90 1.55 -31.73
C PHE A 292 5.22 2.20 -30.37
N VAL A 293 5.39 1.32 -29.37
CA VAL A 293 6.35 1.51 -28.27
C VAL A 293 7.76 1.42 -28.85
N LYS A 294 8.56 2.49 -28.79
CA LYS A 294 10.01 2.43 -29.02
C LYS A 294 10.71 2.27 -27.68
N ILE A 295 11.54 1.25 -27.57
CA ILE A 295 12.33 0.93 -26.37
C ILE A 295 13.72 1.55 -26.55
N TRP A 296 14.16 2.33 -25.57
CA TRP A 296 15.49 2.95 -25.55
C TRP A 296 16.54 1.93 -25.16
N VAL A 297 17.44 1.54 -26.07
CA VAL A 297 18.61 0.71 -25.75
C VAL A 297 19.86 1.33 -26.37
N GLY A 298 20.82 1.69 -25.52
CA GLY A 298 22.20 1.96 -25.96
C GLY A 298 22.40 3.15 -26.89
N GLY A 299 21.66 4.25 -26.71
CA GLY A 299 22.01 5.55 -27.30
C GLY A 299 21.72 5.75 -28.79
N GLN A 300 20.94 4.88 -29.46
CA GLN A 300 20.29 5.19 -30.75
C GLN A 300 18.87 4.60 -30.82
N MET A 301 17.94 5.31 -31.46
CA MET A 301 16.54 4.90 -31.62
C MET A 301 16.37 3.84 -32.73
N VAL A 302 15.68 2.73 -32.44
CA VAL A 302 15.06 1.85 -33.44
C VAL A 302 13.57 1.78 -33.18
#